data_AF-A0A916V7H5-F1
#
_entry.id   AF-A0A916V7H5-F1
#
_cell.length_a   1.000
_cell.length_b   1.000
_cell.length_c   1.000
_cell.angle_alpha   90.00
_cell.angle_beta   90.00
_cell.angle_gamma   90.00
#
_symmetry.space_group_name_H-M   'P 1'
#
loop_
_entity.id
_entity.type
_entity.pdbx_description
1 polymer ?
#
loop_
_entity_poly.entity_id
_entity_poly.type
_entity_poly.pdbx_seq_one_letter_code
_entity_poly.pdbx_strand_id
1 'polypeptide(L)'
;MGTVPKQLTQGTTVIVLADTEFSTVKFFNAVRAKSWRIVVGVRNNRKLQDGRTVKQLYRHGKRGQQVLLEGLTKPLTISWFWLKRADSKRELRFVVSSHPYSGAYLVMLGRKRWAIEGFFKTIKHRFGLHCFGQSTKPGVYRWLILSLLSYLLAHWIDQWFLPPVLDWKATCDLTLSILFPSVLWLKLLRYLQISADIAARHGFEIVLKPIPT
;
A
#
# COMPACT_ATOMS: atom_id res chain seq x y z
N MET A 1 -5.81 15.66 -9.90
CA MET A 1 -5.97 14.43 -9.09
C MET A 1 -6.39 13.33 -10.04
N GLY A 2 -5.76 12.15 -9.97
CA GLY A 2 -6.11 11.03 -10.84
C GLY A 2 -7.55 10.56 -10.64
N THR A 3 -8.12 9.96 -11.69
CA THR A 3 -9.45 9.36 -11.66
C THR A 3 -9.36 7.97 -11.04
N VAL A 4 -10.13 7.70 -9.99
CA VAL A 4 -10.28 6.32 -9.48
C VAL A 4 -11.34 5.62 -10.34
N PRO A 5 -11.08 4.40 -10.85
CA PRO A 5 -12.04 3.64 -11.63
C PRO A 5 -13.39 3.51 -10.91
N LYS A 6 -14.50 3.82 -11.61
CA LYS A 6 -15.84 3.83 -11.01
C LYS A 6 -16.21 2.47 -10.43
N GLN A 7 -15.79 1.39 -11.09
CA GLN A 7 -16.02 0.00 -10.67
C GLN A 7 -15.50 -0.29 -9.26
N LEU A 8 -14.43 0.36 -8.83
CA LEU A 8 -13.84 0.18 -7.49
C LEU A 8 -14.57 0.95 -6.39
N THR A 9 -15.49 1.84 -6.76
CA THR A 9 -16.18 2.77 -5.84
C THR A 9 -17.69 2.61 -5.85
N GLN A 10 -18.21 1.79 -6.77
CA GLN A 10 -19.64 1.59 -6.93
C GLN A 10 -20.19 0.76 -5.77
N GLY A 11 -21.28 1.23 -5.15
CA GLY A 11 -21.96 0.53 -4.05
C GLY A 11 -21.19 0.49 -2.72
N THR A 12 -20.00 1.10 -2.64
CA THR A 12 -19.13 1.02 -1.45
C THR A 12 -18.79 2.39 -0.90
N THR A 13 -18.73 2.49 0.43
CA THR A 13 -18.25 3.70 1.09
C THR A 13 -16.73 3.78 0.98
N VAL A 14 -16.24 4.76 0.21
CA VAL A 14 -14.81 5.04 0.10
C VAL A 14 -14.35 5.89 1.28
N ILE A 15 -13.32 5.41 2.00
CA ILE A 15 -12.62 6.16 3.05
C ILE A 15 -11.18 6.42 2.58
N VAL A 16 -10.85 7.69 2.38
CA VAL A 16 -9.51 8.13 1.98
C VAL A 16 -8.67 8.37 3.24
N LEU A 17 -7.65 7.53 3.45
CA LEU A 17 -6.65 7.72 4.50
C LEU A 17 -5.45 8.48 3.93
N ALA A 18 -5.04 9.60 4.53
CA ALA A 18 -3.85 10.32 4.10
C ALA A 18 -3.04 10.93 5.26
N ASP A 19 -1.77 11.23 5.00
CA ASP A 19 -0.91 11.85 6.00
C ASP A 19 -1.16 13.36 6.12
N THR A 20 -0.52 13.94 7.10
CA THR A 20 -0.53 15.32 7.52
C THR A 20 -0.25 16.31 6.40
N GLU A 21 0.54 15.93 5.40
CA GLU A 21 0.81 16.78 4.22
C GLU A 21 -0.42 16.98 3.34
N PHE A 22 -1.39 16.07 3.41
CA PHE A 22 -2.66 16.17 2.68
C PHE A 22 -3.72 16.95 3.46
N SER A 23 -3.39 17.59 4.59
CA SER A 23 -4.34 18.36 5.40
C SER A 23 -4.70 19.74 4.81
N THR A 24 -4.71 19.88 3.47
CA THR A 24 -4.96 21.14 2.76
C THR A 24 -6.44 21.31 2.43
N VAL A 25 -6.93 22.57 2.42
CA VAL A 25 -8.33 22.89 2.06
C VAL A 25 -8.70 22.32 0.69
N LYS A 26 -7.81 22.46 -0.29
CA LYS A 26 -7.98 21.92 -1.65
C LYS A 26 -8.19 20.40 -1.65
N PHE A 27 -7.43 19.67 -0.84
CA PHE A 27 -7.58 18.21 -0.73
C PHE A 27 -8.93 17.82 -0.13
N PHE A 28 -9.33 18.45 0.99
CA PHE A 28 -10.65 18.20 1.61
C PHE A 28 -11.80 18.45 0.63
N ASN A 29 -11.76 19.57 -0.10
CA ASN A 29 -12.80 19.90 -1.06
C ASN A 29 -12.85 18.92 -2.24
N ALA A 30 -11.69 18.52 -2.76
CA ALA A 30 -11.62 17.57 -3.87
C ALA A 30 -12.15 16.18 -3.51
N VAL A 31 -11.88 15.68 -2.31
CA VAL A 31 -12.40 14.37 -1.86
C VAL A 31 -13.89 14.47 -1.53
N ARG A 32 -14.34 15.57 -0.92
CA ARG A 32 -15.78 15.82 -0.67
C ARG A 32 -16.60 15.92 -1.95
N ALA A 33 -16.05 16.51 -3.02
CA ALA A 33 -16.71 16.58 -4.32
C ALA A 33 -16.99 15.20 -4.93
N LYS A 34 -16.29 14.15 -4.46
CA LYS A 34 -16.53 12.74 -4.85
C LYS A 34 -17.45 11.99 -3.87
N SER A 35 -18.03 12.68 -2.89
CA SER A 35 -18.85 12.09 -1.81
C SER A 35 -18.12 11.02 -1.00
N TRP A 36 -16.78 11.10 -0.94
CA TRP A 36 -15.96 10.17 -0.16
C TRP A 36 -15.70 10.68 1.25
N ARG A 37 -15.45 9.75 2.18
CA ARG A 37 -15.06 10.07 3.55
C ARG A 37 -13.55 10.27 3.62
N ILE A 38 -13.13 11.22 4.44
CA ILE A 38 -11.72 11.61 4.57
C ILE A 38 -11.29 11.29 5.99
N VAL A 39 -10.11 10.70 6.17
CA VAL A 39 -9.42 10.57 7.45
C VAL A 39 -7.96 10.96 7.25
N VAL A 40 -7.57 12.09 7.82
CA VAL A 40 -6.28 12.73 7.51
C VAL A 40 -5.57 13.14 8.79
N GLY A 41 -4.25 12.92 8.83
CA GLY A 41 -3.40 13.47 9.88
C GLY A 41 -3.43 14.99 9.87
N VAL A 42 -3.29 15.65 11.02
CA VAL A 42 -3.22 17.12 11.08
C VAL A 42 -2.06 17.55 11.96
N ARG A 43 -1.36 18.61 11.55
CA ARG A 43 -0.28 19.20 12.35
C ARG A 43 -0.84 19.77 13.64
N ASN A 44 -0.08 19.64 14.72
CA ASN A 44 -0.46 20.15 16.04
C ASN A 44 -0.66 21.69 16.04
N ASN A 45 0.03 22.42 15.17
CA ASN A 45 -0.05 23.87 15.02
C ASN A 45 -1.13 24.33 14.03
N ARG A 46 -1.91 23.41 13.42
CA ARG A 46 -3.04 23.79 12.57
C ARG A 46 -4.05 24.56 13.42
N LYS A 47 -4.50 25.71 12.91
CA LYS A 47 -5.50 26.53 13.59
C LYS A 47 -6.93 26.03 13.32
N LEU A 48 -7.76 26.22 14.32
CA LEU A 48 -9.21 26.19 14.25
C LEU A 48 -9.72 27.57 13.85
N GLN A 49 -10.98 27.66 13.44
CA GLN A 49 -11.60 28.96 13.13
C GLN A 49 -11.71 29.88 14.35
N ASP A 50 -11.75 29.33 15.56
CA ASP A 50 -11.79 30.10 16.81
C ASP A 50 -10.41 30.61 17.27
N GLY A 51 -9.39 30.50 16.42
CA GLY A 51 -8.02 30.94 16.69
C GLY A 51 -7.18 29.97 17.52
N ARG A 52 -7.78 28.94 18.14
CA ARG A 52 -7.04 27.91 18.88
C ARG A 52 -6.23 27.03 17.93
N THR A 53 -5.18 26.41 18.45
CA THR A 53 -4.46 25.37 17.74
C THR A 53 -5.03 23.98 18.06
N VAL A 54 -4.88 23.05 17.12
CA VAL A 54 -5.25 21.65 17.32
C VAL A 54 -4.57 21.05 18.57
N LYS A 55 -3.33 21.46 18.88
CA LYS A 55 -2.61 21.05 20.09
C LYS A 55 -3.36 21.39 21.37
N GLN A 56 -4.04 22.53 21.43
CA GLN A 56 -4.79 22.97 22.62
C GLN A 56 -6.04 22.12 22.88
N LEU A 57 -6.51 21.35 21.91
CA LEU A 57 -7.59 20.39 22.10
C LEU A 57 -7.12 19.16 22.91
N TYR A 58 -5.82 18.89 22.93
CA TYR A 58 -5.26 17.87 23.80
C TYR A 58 -5.41 18.31 25.26
N ARG A 59 -5.93 17.41 26.12
CA ARG A 59 -6.30 17.64 27.54
C ARG A 59 -7.59 18.43 27.77
N HIS A 60 -7.88 19.47 26.98
CA HIS A 60 -9.06 20.33 27.20
C HIS A 60 -10.28 19.97 26.35
N GLY A 61 -10.11 19.15 25.30
CA GLY A 61 -11.18 18.70 24.42
C GLY A 61 -11.58 17.25 24.63
N LYS A 62 -12.64 16.83 23.93
CA LYS A 62 -13.12 15.45 23.87
C LYS A 62 -12.71 14.79 22.55
N ARG A 63 -12.17 13.56 22.61
CA ARG A 63 -11.94 12.77 21.38
C ARG A 63 -13.27 12.45 20.71
N GLY A 64 -13.34 12.63 19.39
CA GLY A 64 -14.58 12.48 18.61
C GLY A 64 -15.43 13.75 18.56
N GLN A 65 -15.01 14.85 19.17
CA GLN A 65 -15.70 16.13 19.03
C GLN A 65 -15.57 16.69 17.62
N GLN A 66 -16.54 17.50 17.20
CA GLN A 66 -16.46 18.25 15.95
C GLN A 66 -15.74 19.58 16.16
N VAL A 67 -14.87 19.93 15.22
CA VAL A 67 -14.13 21.19 15.18
C VAL A 67 -14.13 21.74 13.77
N LEU A 68 -13.97 23.05 13.65
CA LEU A 68 -13.88 23.73 12.37
C LEU A 68 -12.44 24.19 12.17
N LEU A 69 -11.74 23.57 11.21
CA LEU A 69 -10.37 23.99 10.88
C LEU A 69 -10.42 25.31 10.10
N GLU A 70 -9.41 26.15 10.31
CA GLU A 70 -9.23 27.38 9.54
C GLU A 70 -9.26 27.09 8.03
N GLY A 71 -10.00 27.89 7.26
CA GLY A 71 -10.18 27.74 5.81
C GLY A 71 -11.15 26.64 5.37
N LEU A 72 -11.75 25.87 6.29
CA LEU A 72 -12.82 24.91 5.97
C LEU A 72 -14.16 25.40 6.53
N THR A 73 -15.22 25.27 5.74
CA THR A 73 -16.58 25.70 6.11
C THR A 73 -17.42 24.62 6.77
N LYS A 74 -17.05 23.34 6.61
CA LYS A 74 -17.78 22.20 7.21
C LYS A 74 -16.99 21.58 8.35
N PRO A 75 -17.65 21.21 9.46
CA PRO A 75 -17.00 20.63 10.62
C PRO A 75 -16.29 19.32 10.28
N LEU A 76 -15.26 19.02 11.06
CA LEU A 76 -14.51 17.77 11.02
C LEU A 76 -14.48 17.17 12.43
N THR A 77 -14.57 15.86 12.51
CA THR A 77 -14.42 15.15 13.78
C THR A 77 -12.95 14.90 14.06
N ILE A 78 -12.47 15.28 15.23
CA ILE A 78 -11.06 15.18 15.61
C ILE A 78 -10.81 14.15 16.71
N SER A 79 -9.69 13.46 16.60
CA SER A 79 -9.14 12.62 17.66
C SER A 79 -7.61 12.68 17.66
N TRP A 80 -7.00 12.09 18.67
CA TRP A 80 -5.55 12.09 18.84
C TRP A 80 -5.06 10.82 19.53
N PHE A 81 -3.82 10.45 19.25
CA PHE A 81 -3.19 9.30 19.88
C PHE A 81 -1.69 9.52 20.07
N TRP A 82 -1.13 8.79 21.03
CA TRP A 82 0.31 8.72 21.22
C TRP A 82 0.89 7.63 20.34
N LEU A 83 1.97 7.98 19.68
CA LEU A 83 2.78 7.09 18.90
C LEU A 83 4.13 6.88 19.62
N LYS A 84 4.44 5.62 19.96
CA LYS A 84 5.72 5.26 20.55
C LYS A 84 6.75 5.13 19.42
N ARG A 85 7.88 5.83 19.56
CA ARG A 85 9.03 5.69 18.66
C ARG A 85 10.08 4.75 19.26
N ALA A 86 11.03 4.33 18.42
CA ALA A 86 12.10 3.41 18.79
C ALA A 86 12.97 3.94 19.95
N ASP A 87 13.12 5.26 20.05
CA ASP A 87 13.85 5.96 21.10
C ASP A 87 13.05 6.13 22.41
N SER A 88 11.97 5.38 22.60
CA SER A 88 11.01 5.50 23.71
C SER A 88 10.31 6.86 23.82
N LYS A 89 10.56 7.82 22.92
CA LYS A 89 9.82 9.07 22.88
C LYS A 89 8.41 8.83 22.36
N ARG A 90 7.47 9.61 22.88
CA ARG A 90 6.08 9.59 22.46
C ARG A 90 5.80 10.83 21.63
N GLU A 91 5.26 10.64 20.44
CA GLU A 91 4.82 11.72 19.58
C GLU A 91 3.29 11.79 19.59
N LEU A 92 2.75 12.98 19.89
CA LEU A 92 1.31 13.21 19.85
C LEU A 92 0.88 13.48 18.40
N ARG A 93 -0.02 12.63 17.88
CA ARG A 93 -0.58 12.77 16.54
C ARG A 93 -2.06 13.07 16.61
N PHE A 94 -2.51 13.93 15.71
CA PHE A 94 -3.91 14.29 15.53
C PHE A 94 -4.42 13.77 14.20
N VAL A 95 -5.68 13.36 14.20
CA VAL A 95 -6.37 12.85 13.03
C VAL A 95 -7.76 13.47 12.98
N VAL A 96 -8.19 13.86 11.79
CA VAL A 96 -9.52 14.42 11.55
C VAL A 96 -10.27 13.59 10.54
N SER A 97 -11.59 13.60 10.64
CA SER A 97 -12.51 12.93 9.73
C SER A 97 -13.60 13.86 9.22
N SER A 98 -13.99 13.69 7.95
CA SER A 98 -15.16 14.36 7.40
C SER A 98 -16.49 13.74 7.84
N HIS A 99 -16.45 12.55 8.44
CA HIS A 99 -17.61 11.83 8.97
C HIS A 99 -17.53 11.71 10.51
N PRO A 100 -18.65 11.83 11.25
CA PRO A 100 -18.68 11.86 12.71
C PRO A 100 -18.45 10.50 13.37
N TYR A 101 -17.21 9.98 13.25
CA TYR A 101 -16.80 8.76 13.91
C TYR A 101 -16.55 8.94 15.41
N SER A 102 -16.66 7.85 16.17
CA SER A 102 -16.18 7.84 17.55
C SER A 102 -14.67 8.12 17.62
N GLY A 103 -14.24 8.75 18.71
CA GLY A 103 -12.83 9.09 18.91
C GLY A 103 -11.89 7.88 18.84
N ALA A 104 -12.33 6.72 19.34
CA ALA A 104 -11.58 5.46 19.31
C ALA A 104 -11.47 4.89 17.88
N TYR A 105 -12.58 4.85 17.14
CA TYR A 105 -12.59 4.35 15.76
C TYR A 105 -11.75 5.23 14.83
N LEU A 106 -11.79 6.56 15.02
CA LEU A 106 -10.96 7.48 14.26
C LEU A 106 -9.46 7.27 14.52
N VAL A 107 -9.06 6.94 15.76
CA VAL A 107 -7.67 6.56 16.08
C VAL A 107 -7.29 5.27 15.37
N MET A 108 -8.17 4.26 15.36
CA MET A 108 -7.93 3.01 14.64
C MET A 108 -7.70 3.27 13.13
N LEU A 109 -8.57 4.06 12.49
CA LEU A 109 -8.42 4.44 11.08
C LEU A 109 -7.14 5.24 10.83
N GLY A 110 -6.82 6.19 11.72
CA GLY A 110 -5.58 6.97 11.63
C GLY A 110 -4.32 6.10 11.69
N ARG A 111 -4.33 5.01 12.48
CA ARG A 111 -3.24 4.03 12.53
C ARG A 111 -3.15 3.17 11.27
N LYS A 112 -4.29 2.82 10.66
CA LYS A 112 -4.31 2.03 9.39
C LYS A 112 -3.59 2.72 8.24
N ARG A 113 -3.40 4.05 8.27
CA ARG A 113 -2.57 4.78 7.30
C ARG A 113 -1.19 4.16 7.13
N TRP A 114 -0.59 3.67 8.22
CA TRP A 114 0.76 3.14 8.23
C TRP A 114 0.91 1.81 7.48
N ALA A 115 -0.21 1.14 7.15
CA ALA A 115 -0.17 -0.06 6.33
C ALA A 115 0.49 0.20 4.97
N ILE A 116 0.34 1.41 4.40
CA ILE A 116 0.97 1.76 3.12
C ILE A 116 2.50 1.88 3.25
N GLU A 117 3.00 2.37 4.40
CA GLU A 117 4.44 2.44 4.68
C GLU A 117 5.01 1.02 4.83
N GLY A 118 4.27 0.14 5.52
CA GLY A 118 4.59 -1.28 5.60
C GLY A 118 4.68 -1.93 4.22
N PHE A 119 3.67 -1.72 3.37
CA PHE A 119 3.67 -2.18 1.98
C PHE A 119 4.89 -1.67 1.21
N PHE A 120 5.17 -0.36 1.23
CA PHE A 120 6.31 0.20 0.52
C PHE A 120 7.64 -0.29 1.04
N LYS A 121 7.78 -0.52 2.35
CA LYS A 121 8.99 -1.10 2.94
C LYS A 121 9.19 -2.54 2.48
N THR A 122 8.12 -3.34 2.48
CA THR A 122 8.14 -4.73 2.01
C THR A 122 8.50 -4.80 0.53
N ILE A 123 7.79 -4.09 -0.35
CA ILE A 123 8.05 -4.16 -1.81
C ILE A 123 9.43 -3.63 -2.18
N LYS A 124 9.95 -2.63 -1.46
CA LYS A 124 11.35 -2.17 -1.62
C LYS A 124 12.31 -3.29 -1.27
N HIS A 125 12.31 -3.75 -0.03
CA HIS A 125 13.40 -4.59 0.49
C HIS A 125 13.25 -6.08 0.19
N ARG A 126 12.02 -6.60 0.05
CA ARG A 126 11.76 -8.03 -0.24
C ARG A 126 11.58 -8.30 -1.73
N PHE A 127 11.01 -7.36 -2.47
CA PHE A 127 10.68 -7.54 -3.89
C PHE A 127 11.50 -6.65 -4.84
N GLY A 128 12.62 -6.12 -4.34
CA GLY A 128 13.65 -5.49 -5.17
C GLY A 128 13.24 -4.17 -5.82
N LEU A 129 12.14 -3.52 -5.40
CA LEU A 129 11.72 -2.26 -6.02
C LEU A 129 12.80 -1.17 -5.90
N HIS A 130 13.65 -1.22 -4.86
CA HIS A 130 14.77 -0.30 -4.69
C HIS A 130 16.03 -0.65 -5.50
N CYS A 131 16.18 -1.90 -5.97
CA CYS A 131 17.34 -2.38 -6.72
C CYS A 131 17.28 -2.01 -8.21
N PHE A 132 16.64 -0.90 -8.54
CA PHE A 132 16.40 -0.50 -9.90
C PHE A 132 17.64 0.13 -10.54
N GLY A 133 18.17 -0.50 -11.59
CA GLY A 133 19.41 -0.06 -12.26
C GLY A 133 19.24 0.44 -13.70
N GLN A 134 18.01 0.54 -14.23
CA GLN A 134 17.79 0.97 -15.62
C GLN A 134 17.46 2.46 -15.70
N SER A 135 17.97 3.21 -16.66
CA SER A 135 17.67 4.66 -16.76
C SER A 135 16.60 4.99 -17.81
N THR A 136 16.05 3.97 -18.50
CA THR A 136 15.08 4.17 -19.58
C THR A 136 13.64 4.10 -19.04
N LYS A 137 12.74 4.95 -19.56
CA LYS A 137 11.30 4.91 -19.24
C LYS A 137 10.67 3.51 -19.35
N PRO A 138 10.86 2.74 -20.44
CA PRO A 138 10.34 1.37 -20.51
C PRO A 138 11.00 0.43 -19.50
N GLY A 139 12.28 0.65 -19.17
CA GLY A 139 12.98 -0.11 -18.15
C GLY A 139 12.38 0.08 -16.75
N VAL A 140 12.12 1.33 -16.37
CA VAL A 140 11.42 1.68 -15.11
C VAL A 140 10.09 0.95 -15.01
N TYR A 141 9.29 1.02 -16.08
CA TYR A 141 7.98 0.40 -16.10
C TYR A 141 8.06 -1.12 -15.96
N ARG A 142 8.92 -1.78 -16.74
CA ARG A 142 9.10 -3.24 -16.69
C ARG A 142 9.56 -3.70 -15.30
N TRP A 143 10.49 -2.98 -14.68
CA TRP A 143 10.96 -3.31 -13.34
C TRP A 143 9.87 -3.16 -12.28
N LEU A 144 9.10 -2.06 -12.34
CA LEU A 144 7.98 -1.82 -11.45
C LEU A 144 6.96 -2.97 -11.53
N ILE A 145 6.58 -3.35 -12.74
CA ILE A 145 5.65 -4.47 -12.98
C ILE A 145 6.23 -5.79 -12.45
N LEU A 146 7.52 -6.05 -12.68
CA LEU A 146 8.18 -7.25 -12.19
C LEU A 146 8.14 -7.34 -10.66
N SER A 147 8.53 -6.28 -9.94
CA SER A 147 8.44 -6.23 -8.47
C SER A 147 7.01 -6.44 -7.97
N LEU A 148 6.01 -5.87 -8.67
CA LEU A 148 4.60 -6.04 -8.31
C LEU A 148 4.12 -7.49 -8.53
N LEU A 149 4.50 -8.10 -9.65
CA LEU A 149 4.18 -9.50 -9.96
C LEU A 149 4.82 -10.43 -8.93
N SER A 150 6.09 -10.22 -8.56
CA SER A 150 6.74 -11.01 -7.53
C SER A 150 6.02 -10.90 -6.18
N TYR A 151 5.58 -9.69 -5.79
CA TYR A 151 4.76 -9.48 -4.59
C TYR A 151 3.44 -10.25 -4.63
N LEU A 152 2.73 -10.19 -5.76
CA LEU A 152 1.44 -10.89 -5.93
C LEU A 152 1.60 -12.41 -5.95
N LEU A 153 2.64 -12.93 -6.60
CA LEU A 153 2.94 -14.36 -6.60
C LEU A 153 3.26 -14.87 -5.19
N ALA A 154 4.04 -14.11 -4.42
CA ALA A 154 4.33 -14.47 -3.04
C ALA A 154 3.06 -14.48 -2.18
N HIS A 155 2.21 -13.46 -2.33
CA HIS A 155 0.93 -13.43 -1.63
C HIS A 155 -0.01 -14.56 -2.06
N TRP A 156 0.01 -14.94 -3.33
CA TRP A 156 -0.75 -16.09 -3.82
C TRP A 156 -0.30 -17.36 -3.10
N ILE A 157 1.00 -17.66 -3.05
CA ILE A 157 1.50 -18.87 -2.37
C ILE A 157 1.18 -18.85 -0.87
N ASP A 158 1.27 -17.70 -0.21
CA ASP A 158 0.94 -17.53 1.21
C ASP A 158 -0.52 -17.93 1.53
N GLN A 159 -1.47 -17.53 0.69
CA GLN A 159 -2.90 -17.83 0.86
C GLN A 159 -3.21 -19.33 0.82
N TRP A 160 -2.36 -20.11 0.16
CA TRP A 160 -2.52 -21.56 0.06
C TRP A 160 -1.88 -22.32 1.24
N PHE A 161 -1.16 -21.63 2.12
CA PHE A 161 -0.45 -22.25 3.26
C PHE A 161 -1.15 -21.95 4.60
N LEU A 162 -1.37 -22.99 5.40
CA LEU A 162 -1.99 -22.91 6.73
C LEU A 162 -0.96 -23.26 7.82
N PRO A 163 -0.89 -22.52 8.95
CA PRO A 163 -1.65 -21.32 9.30
C PRO A 163 -1.05 -20.04 8.69
N PRO A 164 -1.86 -18.98 8.48
CA PRO A 164 -1.41 -17.74 7.87
C PRO A 164 -0.63 -16.88 8.88
N VAL A 165 0.62 -17.24 9.15
CA VAL A 165 1.58 -16.34 9.81
C VAL A 165 2.39 -15.67 8.70
N LEU A 166 2.04 -14.42 8.39
CA LEU A 166 2.68 -13.67 7.31
C LEU A 166 4.12 -13.28 7.69
N ASP A 167 5.07 -14.13 7.35
CA ASP A 167 6.50 -13.81 7.29
C ASP A 167 6.93 -13.67 5.85
N TRP A 168 7.03 -12.43 5.38
CA TRP A 168 7.46 -12.11 4.02
C TRP A 168 8.76 -12.78 3.59
N LYS A 169 9.70 -13.05 4.51
CA LYS A 169 10.93 -13.75 4.16
C LYS A 169 10.62 -15.22 3.84
N ALA A 170 9.97 -15.92 4.76
CA ALA A 170 9.58 -17.32 4.57
C ALA A 170 8.67 -17.50 3.35
N THR A 171 7.70 -16.61 3.14
CA THR A 171 6.83 -16.62 1.97
C THR A 171 7.63 -16.45 0.67
N CYS A 172 8.62 -15.56 0.63
CA CYS A 172 9.48 -15.40 -0.55
C CYS A 172 10.31 -16.66 -0.83
N ASP A 173 10.93 -17.22 0.21
CA ASP A 173 11.76 -18.43 0.09
C ASP A 173 10.92 -19.63 -0.40
N LEU A 174 9.69 -19.78 0.10
CA LEU A 174 8.73 -20.79 -0.34
C LEU A 174 8.25 -20.55 -1.77
N THR A 175 7.97 -19.30 -2.13
CA THR A 175 7.54 -18.94 -3.49
C THR A 175 8.62 -19.28 -4.50
N LEU A 176 9.89 -19.04 -4.15
CA LEU A 176 11.02 -19.44 -4.97
C LEU A 176 11.11 -20.96 -5.04
N SER A 177 11.03 -21.70 -3.93
CA SER A 177 11.14 -23.16 -3.98
C SER A 177 10.04 -23.83 -4.81
N ILE A 178 8.83 -23.28 -4.82
CA ILE A 178 7.68 -23.82 -5.57
C ILE A 178 7.71 -23.38 -7.05
N LEU A 179 7.89 -22.09 -7.33
CA LEU A 179 7.71 -21.54 -8.67
C LEU A 179 9.00 -21.54 -9.51
N PHE A 180 10.17 -21.39 -8.88
CA PHE A 180 11.43 -21.29 -9.60
C PHE A 180 11.75 -22.54 -10.44
N PRO A 181 11.53 -23.78 -9.95
CA PRO A 181 11.74 -24.99 -10.77
C PRO A 181 10.91 -24.97 -12.06
N SER A 182 9.63 -24.59 -11.97
CA SER A 182 8.73 -24.49 -13.12
C SER A 182 9.19 -23.42 -14.12
N VAL A 183 9.68 -22.28 -13.64
CA VAL A 183 10.22 -21.22 -14.51
C VAL A 183 11.50 -21.67 -15.20
N LEU A 184 12.42 -22.32 -14.48
CA LEU A 184 13.64 -22.88 -15.06
C LEU A 184 13.33 -23.95 -16.09
N TRP A 185 12.39 -24.84 -15.79
CA TRP A 185 11.95 -25.89 -16.70
C TRP A 185 11.38 -25.31 -18.00
N LEU A 186 10.47 -24.33 -17.91
CA LEU A 186 9.92 -23.67 -19.09
C LEU A 186 10.98 -22.93 -19.91
N LYS A 187 11.96 -22.30 -19.26
CA LYS A 187 13.10 -21.69 -19.95
C LYS A 187 13.96 -22.72 -20.67
N LEU A 188 14.27 -23.84 -20.03
CA LEU A 188 15.04 -24.94 -20.63
C LEU A 188 14.31 -25.52 -21.83
N LEU A 189 13.01 -25.83 -21.69
CA LEU A 189 12.19 -26.34 -22.80
C LEU A 189 12.19 -25.38 -23.99
N ARG A 190 12.04 -24.07 -23.73
CA ARG A 190 12.08 -23.05 -24.78
C ARG A 190 13.46 -22.96 -25.44
N TYR A 191 14.53 -23.08 -24.66
CA TYR A 191 15.90 -23.08 -25.19
C TYR A 191 16.15 -24.30 -26.09
N LEU A 192 15.72 -25.49 -25.67
CA LEU A 192 15.82 -26.72 -26.47
C LEU A 192 15.01 -26.61 -27.76
N GLN A 193 13.81 -26.01 -27.73
CA GLN A 193 13.00 -25.77 -28.93
C GLN A 193 13.70 -24.83 -29.91
N ILE A 194 14.27 -23.72 -29.43
CA ILE A 194 14.97 -22.75 -30.27
C ILE A 194 16.25 -23.35 -30.85
N SER A 195 16.93 -24.21 -30.10
CA SER A 195 18.23 -24.78 -30.48
C SER A 195 18.12 -26.16 -31.16
N ALA A 196 16.90 -26.59 -31.50
CA ALA A 196 16.65 -27.91 -32.08
C ALA A 196 17.33 -28.07 -33.45
N ASP A 197 17.45 -27.00 -34.23
CA ASP A 197 18.14 -26.99 -35.52
C ASP A 197 19.65 -27.24 -35.38
N ILE A 198 20.27 -26.71 -34.32
CA ILE A 198 21.68 -26.96 -34.00
C ILE A 198 21.88 -28.44 -33.66
N ALA A 199 21.01 -29.02 -32.84
CA ALA A 199 21.07 -30.44 -32.50
C ALA A 199 20.92 -31.33 -33.76
N ALA A 200 20.00 -30.96 -34.66
CA ALA A 200 19.77 -31.68 -35.92
C ALA A 200 21.00 -31.66 -36.84
N ARG A 201 21.77 -30.56 -36.90
CA ARG A 201 23.03 -30.48 -37.67
C ARG A 201 24.09 -31.46 -37.19
N HIS A 202 24.02 -31.89 -35.93
CA HIS A 202 24.90 -32.88 -35.35
C HIS A 202 24.28 -34.29 -35.30
N GLY A 203 23.14 -34.50 -35.98
CA GLY A 203 22.48 -35.81 -36.06
C GLY A 203 21.63 -36.17 -34.85
N PHE A 204 21.32 -35.22 -33.97
CA PHE A 204 20.45 -35.45 -32.81
C PHE A 204 19.02 -34.96 -33.07
N GLU A 205 18.04 -35.77 -32.67
CA GLU A 205 16.61 -35.42 -32.69
C GLU A 205 16.11 -35.19 -31.26
N ILE A 206 15.50 -34.03 -31.00
CA ILE A 206 14.93 -33.68 -29.69
C ILE A 206 13.40 -33.83 -29.77
N VAL A 207 12.85 -34.81 -29.05
CA VAL A 207 11.40 -35.04 -28.97
C VAL A 207 10.88 -34.63 -27.59
N LEU A 208 10.06 -33.58 -27.55
CA LEU A 208 9.37 -33.15 -26.33
C LEU A 208 8.01 -33.82 -26.22
N LYS A 209 7.83 -34.70 -25.23
CA LYS A 209 6.54 -35.35 -24.96
C LYS A 209 5.76 -34.58 -23.87
N PRO A 210 4.44 -34.41 -24.01
CA PRO A 210 3.62 -33.86 -22.94
C PRO A 210 3.62 -34.80 -21.72
N ILE A 211 3.51 -34.23 -20.53
CA ILE A 211 3.32 -35.01 -19.31
C ILE A 211 1.93 -35.64 -19.37
N PRO A 212 1.77 -36.96 -19.15
CA PRO A 212 0.46 -37.58 -19.08
C PRO A 212 -0.35 -36.94 -17.95
N THR A 213 -1.51 -36.40 -18.30
CA THR A 213 -2.51 -35.82 -17.38
C THR A 213 -3.12 -36.86 -16.47
#